data_AF-A0A4Y2PRP9-F1
#
_entry.id   AF-A0A4Y2PRP9-F1
#
_cell.length_a   1.000
_cell.length_b   1.000
_cell.length_c   1.000
_cell.angle_alpha   90.00
_cell.angle_beta   90.00
_cell.angle_gamma   90.00
#
_symmetry.space_group_name_H-M   'P 1'
#
loop_
_entity.id
_entity.type
_entity.pdbx_description
1 polymer ?
#
loop_
_entity_poly.entity_id
_entity_poly.type
_entity_poly.pdbx_seq_one_letter_code
_entity_poly.pdbx_strand_id
1 'polypeptide(L)'
;YRLYTVVPKLVKFVDHLTNWYVRMNRRRLKGDGGQEDCKTALETLFSVLYTMIRMMAPFTPFFTEHVYQNLRKILKETNDHQESIHYLTFPQHKEQLINEEVERKVSRMQEVIDIGRLIRERNTLPIKVSATTYPSVILFTEIIKLK
;
A
#
# COMPACT_ATOMS: atom_id res chain seq x y z
N TYR A 1 18.46 19.97 -8.34
CA TYR A 1 17.38 19.23 -7.66
C TYR A 1 17.30 17.79 -8.18
N ARG A 2 17.36 16.77 -7.30
CA ARG A 2 17.36 15.34 -7.69
C ARG A 2 15.94 14.75 -7.83
N LEU A 3 15.05 15.43 -8.57
CA LEU A 3 13.65 15.05 -8.73
C LEU A 3 13.46 13.63 -9.30
N TYR A 4 14.34 13.22 -10.22
CA TYR A 4 14.34 11.89 -10.84
C TYR A 4 14.54 10.73 -9.85
N THR A 5 15.07 10.97 -8.65
CA THR A 5 15.21 9.94 -7.60
C THR A 5 13.97 9.79 -6.74
N VAL A 6 13.11 10.80 -6.70
CA VAL A 6 11.92 10.83 -5.84
C VAL A 6 10.72 10.18 -6.54
N VAL A 7 10.55 10.48 -7.84
CA VAL A 7 9.41 9.97 -8.62
C VAL A 7 9.33 8.44 -8.61
N PRO A 8 10.41 7.67 -8.86
CA PRO A 8 10.33 6.21 -8.85
C PRO A 8 9.99 5.65 -7.46
N LYS A 9 10.48 6.29 -6.39
CA LYS A 9 10.16 5.89 -5.01
C LYS A 9 8.68 6.12 -4.69
N LEU A 10 8.13 7.24 -5.15
CA LEU A 10 6.72 7.57 -4.96
C LEU A 10 5.82 6.61 -5.73
N VAL A 11 6.16 6.30 -6.99
CA VAL A 11 5.42 5.31 -7.79
C VAL A 11 5.49 3.93 -7.14
N LYS A 12 6.66 3.52 -6.65
CA LYS A 12 6.81 2.26 -5.90
C LYS A 12 5.95 2.24 -4.63
N PHE A 13 5.84 3.36 -3.91
CA PHE A 13 4.95 3.46 -2.75
C PHE A 13 3.47 3.31 -3.11
N VAL A 14 3.01 3.92 -4.22
CA VAL A 14 1.64 3.75 -4.74
C VAL A 14 1.36 2.28 -5.07
N ASP A 15 2.33 1.61 -5.70
CA ASP A 15 2.22 0.18 -5.99
C ASP A 15 2.11 -0.65 -4.71
N HIS A 16 2.92 -0.34 -3.69
CA HIS A 16 2.83 -1.01 -2.39
C HIS A 16 1.47 -0.80 -1.71
N LEU A 17 0.94 0.43 -1.71
CA LEU A 17 -0.36 0.74 -1.10
C LEU A 17 -1.49 -0.04 -1.77
N THR A 18 -1.50 -0.09 -3.10
CA THR A 18 -2.59 -0.72 -3.87
C THR A 18 -2.48 -2.25 -3.91
N ASN A 19 -1.30 -2.80 -4.20
CA ASN A 19 -1.12 -4.24 -4.38
C ASN A 19 -0.96 -5.01 -3.08
N TRP A 20 -0.39 -4.40 -2.04
CA TRP A 20 -0.18 -5.07 -0.76
C TRP A 20 -1.22 -4.64 0.26
N TYR A 21 -1.29 -3.34 0.58
CA TYR A 21 -2.14 -2.88 1.67
C TYR A 21 -3.64 -3.04 1.37
N VAL A 22 -4.13 -2.52 0.25
CA VAL A 22 -5.56 -2.63 -0.12
C VAL A 22 -5.95 -4.09 -0.38
N ARG A 23 -5.09 -4.87 -1.04
CA ARG A 23 -5.38 -6.30 -1.31
C ARG A 23 -5.52 -7.11 -0.03
N MET A 24 -4.59 -6.94 0.92
CA MET A 24 -4.63 -7.67 2.20
C MET A 24 -5.78 -7.21 3.10
N ASN A 25 -6.05 -5.91 3.14
CA ASN A 25 -7.09 -5.34 3.99
C ASN A 25 -8.49 -5.33 3.35
N ARG A 26 -8.68 -5.88 2.14
CA ARG A 26 -9.97 -5.87 1.43
C ARG A 26 -11.13 -6.44 2.27
N ARG A 27 -10.88 -7.47 3.08
CA ARG A 27 -11.91 -8.06 3.97
C ARG A 27 -12.26 -7.13 5.12
N ARG A 28 -11.26 -6.49 5.73
CA ARG A 28 -11.44 -5.49 6.81
C ARG A 28 -12.19 -4.26 6.33
N LEU A 29 -11.83 -3.77 5.14
CA LEU A 29 -12.51 -2.64 4.47
C LEU A 29 -13.98 -2.95 4.09
N LYS A 30 -14.34 -4.23 3.99
CA LYS A 30 -15.72 -4.67 3.73
C LYS A 30 -16.56 -4.84 5.00
N GLY A 31 -15.96 -4.72 6.19
CA GLY A 31 -16.68 -4.87 7.46
C GLY A 31 -16.78 -6.30 7.98
N ASP A 32 -16.01 -7.24 7.45
CA ASP A 32 -16.01 -8.65 7.89
C ASP A 32 -15.50 -8.82 9.35
N GLY A 33 -14.76 -7.84 9.85
CA GLY A 33 -14.23 -7.79 11.23
C GLY A 33 -15.04 -6.95 12.22
N GLY A 34 -16.22 -6.45 11.82
CA GLY A 34 -17.02 -5.53 12.63
C GLY A 34 -16.92 -4.06 12.23
N GLN A 35 -17.84 -3.25 12.76
CA GLN A 35 -18.04 -1.85 12.34
C GLN A 35 -16.89 -0.93 12.79
N GLU A 36 -16.40 -1.09 14.02
CA GLU A 36 -15.29 -0.31 14.59
C GLU A 36 -13.95 -0.59 13.88
N ASP A 37 -13.69 -1.86 13.56
CA ASP A 37 -12.51 -2.28 12.82
C ASP A 37 -12.51 -1.76 11.39
N CYS A 38 -13.68 -1.76 10.74
CA CYS A 38 -13.87 -1.19 9.41
C CYS A 38 -13.59 0.32 9.43
N LYS A 39 -14.13 1.03 10.42
CA LYS A 39 -13.93 2.47 10.59
C LYS A 39 -12.44 2.80 10.77
N THR A 40 -11.76 2.09 11.66
CA THR A 40 -10.32 2.28 11.92
C THR A 40 -9.48 2.00 10.66
N ALA A 41 -9.82 0.96 9.90
CA ALA A 41 -9.13 0.66 8.64
C ALA A 41 -9.36 1.74 7.56
N LEU A 42 -10.55 2.32 7.50
CA LEU A 42 -10.88 3.40 6.58
C LEU A 42 -10.19 4.71 6.98
N GLU A 43 -10.16 5.05 8.26
CA GLU A 43 -9.47 6.24 8.78
C GLU A 43 -7.96 6.18 8.51
N THR A 44 -7.34 5.02 8.73
CA THR A 44 -5.91 4.82 8.44
C THR A 44 -5.62 4.92 6.94
N LEU A 45 -6.42 4.27 6.09
CA LEU A 45 -6.29 4.38 4.63
C LEU A 45 -6.47 5.83 4.16
N PHE A 46 -7.46 6.53 4.73
CA PHE A 46 -7.73 7.93 4.41
C PHE A 46 -6.54 8.83 4.76
N SER A 47 -5.96 8.67 5.96
CA SER A 47 -4.79 9.44 6.40
C SER A 47 -3.56 9.22 5.50
N VAL A 48 -3.31 7.97 5.11
CA VAL A 48 -2.21 7.62 4.19
C VAL A 48 -2.44 8.21 2.80
N LEU A 49 -3.66 8.07 2.26
CA LEU A 49 -4.03 8.61 0.97
C LEU A 49 -3.91 10.15 0.96
N TYR A 50 -4.37 10.80 2.02
CA TYR A 50 -4.27 12.26 2.21
C TYR A 50 -2.81 12.76 2.22
N THR A 51 -1.93 12.02 2.87
CA THR A 51 -0.49 12.33 2.89
C THR A 51 0.14 12.10 1.50
N MET A 52 -0.27 11.03 0.82
CA MET A 52 0.23 10.69 -0.52
C MET A 52 -0.12 11.76 -1.56
N ILE A 53 -1.37 12.24 -1.60
CA ILE A 53 -1.78 13.27 -2.55
C ILE A 53 -1.02 14.59 -2.32
N ARG A 54 -0.69 14.94 -1.07
CA ARG A 54 0.12 16.14 -0.76
C ARG A 54 1.55 16.00 -1.28
N MET A 55 2.15 14.80 -1.20
CA MET A 55 3.46 14.53 -1.79
C MET A 55 3.43 14.48 -3.32
N MET A 56 2.30 14.08 -3.91
CA MET A 56 2.11 14.03 -5.36
C MET A 56 1.75 15.40 -5.97
N ALA A 57 1.26 16.36 -5.19
CA ALA A 57 0.84 17.69 -5.64
C ALA A 57 1.85 18.43 -6.55
N PRO A 58 3.18 18.44 -6.27
CA PRO A 58 4.15 19.08 -7.16
C PRO A 58 4.39 18.33 -8.49
N PHE A 59 3.97 17.06 -8.60
CA PHE A 59 4.16 16.24 -9.80
C PHE A 59 2.89 16.15 -10.65
N THR A 60 1.73 15.99 -10.03
CA THR A 60 0.44 15.78 -10.72
C THR A 60 -0.67 16.68 -10.16
N PRO A 61 -0.52 18.01 -10.25
CA PRO A 61 -1.35 18.99 -9.54
C PRO A 61 -2.86 18.81 -9.81
N PHE A 62 -3.27 18.69 -11.07
CA PHE A 62 -4.67 18.54 -11.44
C PHE A 62 -5.30 17.23 -10.94
N PHE A 63 -4.54 16.14 -10.97
CA PHE A 63 -5.02 14.85 -10.48
C PHE A 63 -5.19 14.87 -8.95
N THR A 64 -4.17 15.37 -8.25
CA THR A 64 -4.21 15.46 -6.79
C THR A 64 -5.27 16.43 -6.30
N GLU A 65 -5.52 17.52 -7.04
CA GLU A 65 -6.59 18.48 -6.75
C GLU A 65 -7.96 17.82 -6.91
N HIS A 66 -8.19 17.06 -7.99
CA HIS A 66 -9.45 16.34 -8.18
C HIS A 66 -9.72 15.32 -7.06
N VAL A 67 -8.69 14.57 -6.65
CA VAL A 67 -8.79 13.61 -5.54
C VAL A 67 -9.02 14.34 -4.22
N TYR A 68 -8.30 15.44 -3.97
CA TYR A 68 -8.44 16.26 -2.77
C TYR A 68 -9.85 16.82 -2.62
N GLN A 69 -10.45 17.39 -3.67
CA GLN A 69 -11.82 17.91 -3.63
C GLN A 69 -12.85 16.84 -3.27
N ASN A 70 -12.64 15.60 -3.69
CA ASN A 70 -13.51 14.48 -3.31
C ASN A 70 -13.33 14.09 -1.84
N LEU A 71 -12.10 14.05 -1.34
CA LEU A 71 -11.80 13.73 0.06
C LEU A 71 -12.24 14.84 1.02
N ARG A 72 -12.12 16.10 0.62
CA ARG A 72 -12.53 17.28 1.39
C ARG A 72 -14.01 17.25 1.78
N LYS A 73 -14.88 16.66 0.94
CA LYS A 73 -16.31 16.49 1.26
C LYS A 73 -16.56 15.68 2.53
N ILE A 74 -15.64 14.76 2.84
CA ILE A 74 -15.70 13.89 4.03
C ILE A 74 -15.00 14.58 5.21
N LEU A 75 -13.98 15.41 4.94
CA LEU A 75 -13.15 16.06 5.95
C LEU A 75 -13.85 17.20 6.72
N LYS A 76 -15.12 17.51 6.41
CA LYS A 76 -15.87 18.74 6.78
C LYS A 76 -15.79 19.20 8.25
N GLU A 77 -15.32 18.35 9.17
CA GLU A 77 -15.19 18.65 10.60
C GLU A 77 -13.77 19.00 11.08
N THR A 78 -12.75 19.02 10.22
CA THR A 78 -11.36 19.29 10.67
C THR A 78 -10.94 20.74 10.43
N ASN A 79 -10.26 21.39 11.38
CA ASN A 79 -9.85 22.81 11.33
C ASN A 79 -8.87 23.20 10.18
N ASP A 80 -8.42 22.26 9.35
CA ASP A 80 -7.45 22.47 8.26
C ASP A 80 -8.13 22.40 6.87
N HIS A 81 -9.21 23.16 6.72
CA HIS A 81 -10.00 23.24 5.48
C HIS A 81 -9.42 24.26 4.51
N GLN A 82 -8.45 23.83 3.71
CA GLN A 82 -7.98 24.63 2.58
C GLN A 82 -8.86 24.42 1.34
N GLU A 83 -8.96 25.44 0.49
CA GLU A 83 -9.75 25.35 -0.75
C GLU A 83 -9.10 24.46 -1.81
N SER A 84 -7.77 24.35 -1.79
CA SER A 84 -6.97 23.57 -2.73
C SER A 84 -5.85 22.85 -1.99
N ILE A 85 -5.42 21.71 -2.55
CA ILE A 85 -4.28 20.96 -2.03
C ILE A 85 -2.99 21.78 -2.05
N HIS A 86 -2.90 22.78 -2.93
CA HIS A 86 -1.72 23.62 -3.11
C HIS A 86 -1.47 24.60 -1.97
N TYR A 87 -2.47 24.90 -1.15
CA TYR A 87 -2.33 25.73 0.05
C TYR A 87 -1.92 24.95 1.29
N LEU A 88 -1.90 23.62 1.21
CA LEU A 88 -1.49 22.78 2.33
C LEU A 88 0.03 22.77 2.47
N THR A 89 0.50 22.82 3.72
CA THR A 89 1.91 22.65 4.04
C THR A 89 2.41 21.28 3.58
N PHE A 90 3.70 21.14 3.28
CA PHE A 90 4.27 19.82 2.98
C PHE A 90 4.19 18.92 4.23
N PRO A 91 3.81 17.64 4.11
CA PRO A 91 3.69 16.75 5.27
C PRO A 91 5.04 16.53 5.94
N GLN A 92 5.08 16.63 7.27
CA GLN A 92 6.24 16.28 8.08
C GLN A 92 6.17 14.81 8.50
N HIS A 93 7.31 14.13 8.51
CA HIS A 93 7.39 12.75 8.98
C HIS A 93 7.14 12.71 10.50
N LYS A 94 6.43 11.68 10.97
CA LYS A 94 6.17 11.45 12.39
C LYS A 94 6.96 10.22 12.83
N GLU A 95 8.05 10.43 13.56
CA GLU A 95 8.93 9.33 14.02
C GLU A 95 8.17 8.29 14.86
N GLN A 96 7.15 8.73 15.60
CA GLN A 96 6.30 7.87 16.44
C GLN A 96 5.52 6.80 15.65
N LEU A 97 5.31 7.01 14.34
CA LEU A 97 4.61 6.05 13.49
C LEU A 97 5.55 5.06 12.79
N ILE A 98 6.87 5.25 12.94
CA ILE A 98 7.88 4.38 12.32
C ILE A 98 8.10 3.16 13.22
N ASN A 99 7.82 1.98 12.70
CA ASN A 99 8.04 0.72 13.39
C ASN A 99 8.84 -0.24 12.51
N GLU A 100 10.15 -0.26 12.70
CA GLU A 100 11.08 -1.10 11.93
C GLU A 100 10.85 -2.60 12.11
N GLU A 101 10.26 -3.03 13.23
CA GLU A 101 9.94 -4.44 13.44
C GLU A 101 8.82 -4.88 12.50
N VAL A 102 7.77 -4.06 12.37
CA VAL A 102 6.64 -4.32 11.46
C VAL A 102 7.11 -4.26 10.01
N GLU A 103 7.92 -3.28 9.64
CA GLU A 103 8.47 -3.17 8.28
C GLU A 103 9.29 -4.41 7.90
N ARG A 104 10.15 -4.91 8.80
CA ARG A 104 10.93 -6.13 8.56
C ARG A 104 10.03 -7.36 8.40
N LYS A 105 8.99 -7.50 9.23
CA LYS A 105 8.03 -8.61 9.12
C LYS A 105 7.28 -8.58 7.78
N VAL A 106 6.82 -7.40 7.38
CA VAL A 106 6.11 -7.20 6.09
C VAL A 106 7.05 -7.47 4.91
N SER A 107 8.29 -6.99 4.94
CA SER A 107 9.29 -7.25 3.88
C SER A 107 9.54 -8.75 3.69
N ARG A 108 9.76 -9.49 4.78
CA ARG A 108 9.96 -10.95 4.70
C ARG A 108 8.73 -11.67 4.16
N MET A 109 7.53 -11.24 4.55
CA MET A 109 6.29 -11.79 4.02
C MET A 109 6.16 -11.54 2.50
N GLN A 110 6.52 -10.35 2.03
CA GLN A 110 6.52 -10.01 0.61
C GLN A 110 7.49 -10.91 -0.18
N GLU A 111 8.72 -11.06 0.30
CA GLU A 111 9.73 -11.94 -0.31
C GLU A 111 9.24 -13.38 -0.45
N VAL A 112 8.62 -13.95 0.59
CA VAL A 112 8.09 -15.32 0.55
C VAL A 112 6.96 -15.44 -0.49
N ILE A 113 6.08 -14.45 -0.58
CA ILE A 113 4.97 -14.45 -1.55
C ILE A 113 5.50 -14.30 -2.97
N ASP A 114 6.51 -13.47 -3.19
CA ASP A 114 7.13 -13.26 -4.50
C ASP A 114 7.86 -14.52 -4.97
N ILE A 115 8.61 -15.20 -4.09
CA ILE A 115 9.22 -16.51 -4.39
C ILE A 115 8.15 -17.54 -4.74
N GLY A 116 7.07 -17.60 -3.96
CA GLY A 116 5.95 -18.51 -4.24
C GLY A 116 5.29 -18.22 -5.58
N ARG A 117 5.19 -16.95 -5.98
CA ARG A 117 4.67 -16.55 -7.29
C ARG A 117 5.61 -16.93 -8.43
N LEU A 118 6.91 -16.71 -8.27
CA LEU A 118 7.93 -17.10 -9.26
C LEU A 118 7.91 -18.61 -9.53
N ILE A 119 7.78 -19.40 -8.48
CA ILE A 119 7.66 -20.86 -8.60
C ILE A 119 6.40 -21.26 -9.37
N ARG A 120 5.26 -20.60 -9.11
CA ARG A 120 4.00 -20.87 -9.83
C ARG A 120 4.09 -20.49 -11.32
N GLU A 121 4.72 -19.37 -11.63
CA GLU A 121 4.91 -18.91 -13.01
C GLU A 121 5.83 -19.85 -13.79
N ARG A 122 6.93 -20.30 -13.19
CA ARG A 122 7.84 -21.29 -13.80
C ARG A 122 7.17 -22.63 -14.09
N ASN A 123 6.28 -23.06 -13.21
CA ASN A 123 5.54 -24.32 -13.36
C ASN A 123 4.22 -24.14 -14.15
N THR A 124 3.98 -22.98 -14.78
CA THR A 124 2.78 -22.66 -15.59
C THR A 124 1.46 -22.99 -14.90
N LEU A 125 1.39 -22.74 -13.59
CA LEU A 125 0.24 -23.15 -12.79
C LEU A 125 -0.95 -22.20 -12.91
N PRO A 126 -2.18 -22.71 -13.09
CA PRO A 126 -3.37 -21.86 -13.04
C PRO A 126 -3.54 -21.28 -11.63
N ILE A 127 -3.83 -19.98 -11.56
CA ILE A 127 -3.99 -19.19 -10.31
C ILE A 127 -5.02 -19.81 -9.34
N LYS A 128 -5.95 -20.62 -9.85
CA LYS A 128 -7.06 -21.23 -9.10
C LYS A 128 -6.69 -22.53 -8.37
N VAL A 129 -5.52 -23.11 -8.63
CA VAL A 129 -5.10 -24.38 -8.01
C VAL A 129 -4.40 -24.10 -6.67
N SER A 130 -4.82 -24.82 -5.63
CA SER A 130 -4.23 -24.70 -4.30
C SER A 130 -2.82 -25.32 -4.29
N ALA A 131 -1.88 -24.69 -3.59
CA ALA A 131 -0.48 -25.15 -3.54
C ALA A 131 -0.31 -26.53 -2.88
N THR A 132 -1.34 -27.05 -2.22
CA THR A 132 -1.38 -28.39 -1.61
C THR A 132 -1.25 -29.54 -2.62
N THR A 133 -1.48 -29.29 -3.91
CA THR A 133 -1.32 -30.32 -4.95
C THR A 133 0.16 -30.62 -5.25
N TYR A 134 1.10 -29.75 -4.85
CA TYR A 134 2.53 -29.99 -5.05
C TYR A 134 3.15 -30.65 -3.83
N PRO A 135 3.94 -31.73 -4.01
CA PRO A 135 4.72 -32.31 -2.92
C PRO A 135 5.59 -31.22 -2.31
N SER A 136 5.49 -31.03 -0.99
CA SER A 136 6.27 -30.08 -0.19
C SER A 136 7.78 -30.17 -0.45
N VAL A 137 8.27 -31.34 -0.88
CA VAL A 137 9.67 -31.64 -1.24
C VAL A 137 10.14 -30.91 -2.50
N ILE A 138 9.27 -30.73 -3.51
CA ILE A 138 9.61 -30.06 -4.78
C ILE A 138 9.67 -28.54 -4.57
N LEU A 139 8.73 -27.99 -3.78
CA LEU A 139 8.76 -26.59 -3.38
C LEU A 139 10.06 -26.25 -2.64
N PHE A 140 10.49 -27.10 -1.70
CA PHE A 140 11.71 -26.87 -0.93
C PHE A 140 12.98 -26.93 -1.80
N THR A 141 13.05 -27.85 -2.77
CA THR A 141 14.20 -27.95 -3.69
C THR A 141 14.25 -26.80 -4.70
N GLU A 142 13.12 -26.29 -5.20
CA GLU A 142 13.10 -25.10 -6.05
C GLU A 142 13.43 -23.81 -5.30
N ILE A 143 13.01 -23.69 -4.03
CA ILE A 143 13.39 -22.57 -3.16
C ILE A 143 14.91 -22.55 -2.94
N ILE A 144 15.55 -23.71 -2.77
CA ILE A 144 17.02 -23.80 -2.62
C ILE A 144 17.76 -23.45 -3.92
N LYS A 145 17.20 -23.76 -5.11
CA LYS A 145 17.79 -23.40 -6.41
C LYS A 145 17.68 -21.91 -6.78
N LEU A 146 16.88 -21.14 -6.05
CA LEU A 146 16.65 -19.71 -6.28
C LEU A 146 17.53 -18.79 -5.41
N LYS A 147 18.29 -19.36 -4.47
CA LYS A 147 19.36 -18.68 -3.74
C LYS A 147 20.71 -18.90 -4.42
#